data_AF-A0A1E7RN53-F1
#
_entry.id   AF-A0A1E7RN53-F1
#
_cell.length_a   1.000
_cell.length_b   1.000
_cell.length_c   1.000
_cell.angle_alpha   90.00
_cell.angle_beta   90.00
_cell.angle_gamma   90.00
#
_symmetry.space_group_name_H-M   'P 1'
#
loop_
_entity.id
_entity.type
_entity.pdbx_description
1 polymer ?
#
loop_
_entity_poly.entity_id
_entity_poly.type
_entity_poly.pdbx_seq_one_letter_code
_entity_poly.pdbx_strand_id
1 'polypeptide(L)'
;MANNYYEATGVLVLDRVTPVIQALFGAFALDESHPGNGQAYIAQIAETTNPQWPDVLDGLEDLATQLGIPMPDDEGLSIPPLLELLAVHFGADEDEELGNLIERHSFEDTADLDALFLIATRFDDGHHLTAIQFEGCWYCSKPRLFEFGGNGCYLSREVRVISSSSQALQLGDQLRKAIVAADIEEASALIALETINLLAGVSDEPFRMNLRRRVAERLAQTPTISVT
;
A
#
# COMPACT_ATOMS: atom_id res chain seq x y z
N MET A 1 -31.41 8.46 -3.52
CA MET A 1 -30.17 7.69 -3.74
C MET A 1 -29.42 7.59 -2.42
N ALA A 2 -28.55 6.59 -2.26
CA ALA A 2 -27.57 6.56 -1.17
C ALA A 2 -26.20 6.72 -1.82
N ASN A 3 -25.30 7.41 -1.12
CA ASN A 3 -23.96 7.69 -1.60
C ASN A 3 -22.99 6.89 -0.73
N ASN A 4 -21.94 6.38 -1.37
CA ASN A 4 -20.87 5.66 -0.71
C ASN A 4 -19.62 6.53 -0.75
N TYR A 5 -18.90 6.55 0.36
CA TYR A 5 -17.73 7.38 0.56
C TYR A 5 -16.61 6.49 1.10
N TYR A 6 -15.38 6.81 0.71
CA TYR A 6 -14.19 6.22 1.29
C TYR A 6 -13.39 7.31 2.00
N GLU A 7 -13.10 7.08 3.26
CA GLU A 7 -12.22 7.94 4.04
C GLU A 7 -11.10 7.09 4.62
N ALA A 8 -9.90 7.66 4.64
CA ALA A 8 -8.74 6.99 5.16
C ALA A 8 -7.72 7.98 5.72
N THR A 9 -6.98 7.52 6.71
CA THR A 9 -5.90 8.26 7.33
C THR A 9 -4.71 7.36 7.53
N GLY A 10 -3.53 7.95 7.57
CA GLY A 10 -2.33 7.21 7.83
C GLY A 10 -1.14 8.10 8.11
N VAL A 11 0.01 7.45 8.16
CA VAL A 11 1.29 8.10 8.37
C VAL A 11 2.34 7.54 7.42
N LEU A 12 3.16 8.45 6.91
CA LEU A 12 4.45 8.14 6.32
C LEU A 12 5.48 8.12 7.44
N VAL A 13 6.23 7.04 7.59
CA VAL A 13 7.31 6.91 8.58
C VAL A 13 8.63 7.24 7.90
N LEU A 14 9.16 8.42 8.16
CA LEU A 14 10.25 9.06 7.43
C LEU A 14 10.99 10.06 8.31
N ASP A 15 12.20 10.46 7.92
CA ASP A 15 13.01 11.39 8.70
C ASP A 15 12.49 12.84 8.60
N ARG A 16 12.08 13.24 7.39
CA ARG A 16 11.51 14.56 7.10
C ARG A 16 10.72 14.59 5.79
N VAL A 17 9.78 15.52 5.66
CA VAL A 17 9.11 15.74 4.37
C VAL A 17 10.05 16.52 3.45
N THR A 18 10.33 15.95 2.28
CA THR A 18 11.21 16.50 1.24
C THR A 18 10.41 16.80 -0.04
N PRO A 19 11.01 17.45 -1.05
CA PRO A 19 10.36 17.65 -2.34
C PRO A 19 9.82 16.36 -2.98
N VAL A 20 10.52 15.23 -2.88
CA VAL A 20 10.01 13.95 -3.40
C VAL A 20 8.74 13.51 -2.66
N ILE A 21 8.73 13.59 -1.33
CA ILE A 21 7.54 13.24 -0.54
C ILE A 21 6.38 14.19 -0.85
N GLN A 22 6.66 15.48 -1.01
CA GLN A 22 5.64 16.47 -1.38
C GLN A 22 5.04 16.18 -2.77
N ALA A 23 5.88 15.81 -3.74
CA ALA A 23 5.44 15.47 -5.09
C ALA A 23 4.54 14.23 -5.13
N LEU A 24 4.90 13.18 -4.39
CA LEU A 24 4.18 11.90 -4.40
C LEU A 24 2.95 11.87 -3.50
N PHE A 25 3.00 12.55 -2.36
CA PHE A 25 1.96 12.44 -1.32
C PHE A 25 1.24 13.75 -1.02
N GLY A 26 1.59 14.87 -1.68
CA GLY A 26 0.98 16.18 -1.44
C GLY A 26 -0.54 16.20 -1.61
N ALA A 27 -1.07 15.38 -2.52
CA ALA A 27 -2.52 15.25 -2.74
C ALA A 27 -3.27 14.58 -1.57
N PHE A 28 -2.57 13.88 -0.66
CA PHE A 28 -3.15 13.18 0.49
C PHE A 28 -3.28 14.09 1.73
N ALA A 29 -3.62 15.37 1.61
CA ALA A 29 -3.67 16.30 2.75
C ALA A 29 -2.42 16.18 3.68
N LEU A 30 -1.24 16.11 3.06
CA LEU A 30 0.03 15.84 3.75
C LEU A 30 0.31 16.90 4.83
N ASP A 31 0.60 16.45 6.05
CA ASP A 31 0.99 17.31 7.17
C ASP A 31 2.23 16.74 7.87
N GLU A 32 3.39 17.40 7.68
CA GLU A 32 4.65 17.05 8.33
C GLU A 32 4.61 17.23 9.86
N SER A 33 3.76 18.14 10.35
CA SER A 33 3.72 18.52 11.76
C SER A 33 2.90 17.59 12.64
N HIS A 34 2.12 16.70 12.02
CA HIS A 34 1.24 15.75 12.69
C HIS A 34 1.52 14.32 12.21
N PRO A 35 1.61 13.30 13.09
CA PRO A 35 1.66 13.39 14.55
C PRO A 35 3.04 13.84 15.09
N GLY A 36 4.04 14.02 14.22
CA GLY A 36 5.43 14.31 14.58
C GLY A 36 6.24 13.07 14.94
N ASN A 37 7.48 13.25 15.43
CA ASN A 37 8.40 12.16 15.82
C ASN A 37 8.77 11.19 14.69
N GLY A 38 9.12 11.71 13.50
CA GLY A 38 9.48 10.87 12.35
C GLY A 38 8.26 10.28 11.62
N GLN A 39 7.11 10.95 11.76
CA GLN A 39 5.87 10.57 11.09
C GLN A 39 5.20 11.82 10.53
N ALA A 40 4.77 11.73 9.26
CA ALA A 40 3.97 12.74 8.58
C ALA A 40 2.59 12.16 8.25
N TYR A 41 1.54 12.92 8.54
CA TYR A 41 0.15 12.53 8.36
C TYR A 41 -0.26 12.62 6.89
N ILE A 42 -1.03 11.64 6.45
CA ILE A 42 -1.70 11.63 5.15
C ILE A 42 -3.16 11.20 5.32
N ALA A 43 -4.04 11.70 4.46
CA ALA A 43 -5.45 11.35 4.43
C ALA A 43 -6.07 11.44 3.02
N GLN A 44 -6.98 10.50 2.78
CA GLN A 44 -7.93 10.55 1.68
C GLN A 44 -9.30 10.82 2.28
N ILE A 45 -9.90 11.95 1.91
CA ILE A 45 -11.16 12.43 2.45
C ILE A 45 -12.09 12.58 1.25
N ALA A 46 -13.11 11.72 1.15
CA ALA A 46 -13.94 11.58 -0.05
C ALA A 46 -14.43 12.90 -0.68
N GLU A 47 -14.69 13.92 0.13
CA GLU A 47 -15.20 15.21 -0.33
C GLU A 47 -14.11 16.28 -0.58
N THR A 48 -12.89 16.09 -0.09
CA THR A 48 -11.83 17.11 -0.15
C THR A 48 -10.53 16.64 -0.77
N THR A 49 -10.12 15.41 -0.53
CA THR A 49 -8.89 14.83 -1.08
C THR A 49 -9.18 13.48 -1.70
N ASN A 50 -8.98 13.38 -3.01
CA ASN A 50 -9.08 12.13 -3.74
C ASN A 50 -7.83 11.98 -4.62
N PRO A 51 -6.69 11.53 -4.06
CA PRO A 51 -5.43 11.49 -4.77
C PRO A 51 -5.51 10.62 -6.02
N GLN A 52 -5.32 11.22 -7.19
CA GLN A 52 -5.26 10.52 -8.47
C GLN A 52 -3.85 10.63 -9.06
N TRP A 53 -3.52 9.70 -9.96
CA TRP A 53 -2.26 9.75 -10.69
C TRP A 53 -1.99 11.07 -11.43
N PRO A 54 -2.98 11.75 -12.04
CA PRO A 54 -2.78 13.11 -12.56
C PRO A 54 -2.30 14.13 -11.52
N ASP A 55 -2.78 14.07 -10.27
CA ASP A 55 -2.29 14.97 -9.21
C ASP A 55 -0.82 14.66 -8.86
N VAL A 56 -0.43 13.39 -8.94
CA VAL A 56 0.95 12.95 -8.75
C VAL A 56 1.83 13.39 -9.92
N LEU A 57 1.32 13.34 -11.15
CA LEU A 57 2.03 13.83 -12.33
C LEU A 57 2.40 15.31 -12.18
N ASP A 58 1.44 16.17 -11.82
CA ASP A 58 1.68 17.59 -11.57
C ASP A 58 2.80 17.78 -10.52
N GLY A 59 2.75 17.02 -9.42
CA GLY A 59 3.78 17.05 -8.39
C GLY A 59 5.16 16.59 -8.88
N LEU A 60 5.22 15.58 -9.75
CA LEU A 60 6.47 15.09 -10.34
C LEU A 60 7.05 16.07 -11.38
N GLU A 61 6.21 16.78 -12.14
CA GLU A 61 6.64 17.83 -13.06
C GLU A 61 7.26 19.01 -12.32
N ASP A 62 6.64 19.44 -11.22
CA ASP A 62 7.16 20.46 -10.32
C ASP A 62 8.50 20.03 -9.72
N LEU A 63 8.60 18.77 -9.27
CA LEU A 63 9.85 18.20 -8.75
C LEU A 63 10.96 18.22 -9.80
N ALA A 64 10.70 17.72 -11.00
CA ALA A 64 11.69 17.68 -12.08
C ALA A 64 12.15 19.09 -12.48
N THR A 65 11.23 20.06 -12.50
CA THR A 65 11.54 21.49 -12.69
C THR A 65 12.46 22.01 -11.59
N GLN A 66 12.15 21.69 -10.32
CA GLN A 66 12.97 22.08 -9.17
C GLN A 66 14.38 21.47 -9.22
N LEU A 67 14.50 20.23 -9.70
CA LEU A 67 15.78 19.53 -9.89
C LEU A 67 16.55 19.99 -11.14
N GLY A 68 15.95 20.83 -11.98
CA GLY A 68 16.55 21.33 -13.21
C GLY A 68 16.68 20.26 -14.30
N ILE A 69 15.81 19.25 -14.29
CA ILE A 69 15.77 18.19 -15.29
C ILE A 69 15.14 18.77 -16.56
N PRO A 70 15.82 18.71 -17.72
CA PRO A 70 15.31 19.26 -18.96
C PRO A 70 14.11 18.43 -19.43
N MET A 71 12.92 19.02 -19.37
CA MET A 71 11.72 18.43 -19.96
C MET A 71 11.75 18.61 -21.48
N PRO A 72 11.42 17.58 -22.28
CA PRO A 72 11.24 17.75 -23.71
C PRO A 72 10.11 18.74 -24.00
N ASP A 73 10.26 19.51 -25.08
CA ASP A 73 9.34 20.58 -25.50
C ASP A 73 7.94 20.08 -25.95
N ASP A 74 7.63 18.78 -25.79
CA ASP A 74 6.38 18.19 -26.25
C ASP A 74 5.25 18.43 -25.24
N GLU A 75 4.01 18.55 -25.73
CA GLU A 75 2.83 18.88 -24.91
C GLU A 75 2.52 17.75 -23.90
N GLY A 76 3.04 17.91 -22.67
CA GLY A 76 2.68 17.11 -21.49
C GLY A 76 3.36 15.75 -21.44
N LEU A 77 4.32 15.59 -20.53
CA LEU A 77 4.91 14.28 -20.31
C LEU A 77 3.91 13.39 -19.57
N SER A 78 3.72 12.14 -20.01
CA SER A 78 3.00 11.17 -19.20
C SER A 78 3.89 10.69 -18.03
N ILE A 79 3.27 10.02 -17.04
CA ILE A 79 3.99 9.51 -15.87
C ILE A 79 5.16 8.59 -16.22
N PRO A 80 5.04 7.59 -17.12
CA PRO A 80 6.13 6.64 -17.34
C PRO A 80 7.43 7.29 -17.83
N PRO A 81 7.45 8.12 -18.90
CA PRO A 81 8.67 8.79 -19.33
C PRO A 81 9.24 9.75 -18.27
N LEU A 82 8.40 10.31 -17.40
CA LEU A 82 8.84 11.24 -16.35
C LEU A 82 9.56 10.47 -15.24
N LEU A 83 9.00 9.33 -14.86
CA LEU A 83 9.64 8.42 -13.91
C LEU A 83 10.97 7.88 -14.46
N GLU A 84 11.10 7.62 -15.76
CA GLU A 84 12.38 7.23 -16.37
C GLU A 84 13.44 8.34 -16.23
N LEU A 85 13.07 9.60 -16.50
CA LEU A 85 13.98 10.74 -16.35
C LEU A 85 14.41 10.95 -14.89
N LEU A 86 13.45 10.85 -13.97
CA LEU A 86 13.72 10.94 -12.54
C LEU A 86 14.57 9.76 -12.05
N ALA A 87 14.34 8.55 -12.56
CA ALA A 87 15.13 7.38 -12.22
C ALA A 87 16.60 7.56 -12.58
N VAL A 88 16.91 8.13 -13.74
CA VAL A 88 18.30 8.48 -14.11
C VAL A 88 18.89 9.50 -13.13
N HIS A 89 18.12 10.52 -12.73
CA HIS A 89 18.59 11.52 -11.77
C HIS A 89 18.92 10.92 -10.40
N PHE A 90 18.09 10.00 -9.91
CA PHE A 90 18.24 9.33 -8.62
C PHE A 90 19.14 8.07 -8.67
N GLY A 91 19.63 7.68 -9.85
CA GLY A 91 20.45 6.48 -10.04
C GLY A 91 19.70 5.16 -9.83
N ALA A 92 18.41 5.15 -10.16
CA ALA A 92 17.49 4.02 -10.06
C ALA A 92 17.05 3.49 -11.44
N ASP A 93 17.72 3.89 -12.53
CA ASP A 93 17.39 3.53 -13.92
C ASP A 93 17.61 2.04 -14.25
N GLU A 94 18.44 1.34 -13.47
CA GLU A 94 18.65 -0.10 -13.59
C GLU A 94 17.82 -0.92 -12.57
N ASP A 95 16.91 -0.29 -11.80
CA ASP A 95 16.10 -0.98 -10.81
C ASP A 95 14.96 -1.78 -11.47
N GLU A 96 15.00 -3.10 -11.36
CA GLU A 96 14.05 -4.01 -12.00
C GLU A 96 12.62 -3.82 -11.49
N GLU A 97 12.43 -3.53 -10.20
CA GLU A 97 11.08 -3.33 -9.63
C GLU A 97 10.46 -2.03 -10.14
N LEU A 98 11.22 -0.94 -10.16
CA LEU A 98 10.80 0.34 -10.70
C LEU A 98 10.53 0.24 -12.21
N GLY A 99 11.40 -0.42 -12.97
CA GLY A 99 11.18 -0.66 -14.40
C GLY A 99 9.90 -1.45 -14.67
N ASN A 100 9.66 -2.52 -13.91
CA ASN A 100 8.41 -3.28 -14.02
C ASN A 100 7.16 -2.45 -13.66
N LEU A 101 7.26 -1.54 -12.68
CA LEU A 101 6.18 -0.61 -12.36
C LEU A 101 5.89 0.32 -13.55
N ILE A 102 6.92 0.98 -14.08
CA ILE A 102 6.81 1.91 -15.21
C ILE A 102 6.20 1.23 -16.44
N GLU A 103 6.61 -0.01 -16.75
CA GLU A 103 6.14 -0.73 -17.95
C GLU A 103 4.71 -1.27 -17.84
N ARG A 104 4.27 -1.68 -16.64
CA ARG A 104 3.05 -2.50 -16.48
C ARG A 104 1.91 -1.79 -15.79
N HIS A 105 2.19 -0.71 -15.07
CA HIS A 105 1.19 0.02 -14.32
C HIS A 105 0.41 0.98 -15.24
N SER A 106 -0.91 1.13 -15.03
CA SER A 106 -1.75 1.96 -15.91
C SER A 106 -1.61 3.45 -15.62
N PHE A 107 -1.43 3.83 -14.35
CA PHE A 107 -1.36 5.24 -13.90
C PHE A 107 -2.59 6.09 -14.29
N GLU A 108 -3.77 5.49 -14.40
CA GLU A 108 -4.99 6.19 -14.88
C GLU A 108 -5.94 6.65 -13.76
N ASP A 109 -5.96 5.97 -12.62
CA ASP A 109 -6.98 6.14 -11.57
C ASP A 109 -6.40 6.71 -10.26
N THR A 110 -6.88 6.20 -9.13
CA THR A 110 -6.44 6.55 -7.79
C THR A 110 -4.97 6.19 -7.61
N ALA A 111 -4.21 7.09 -6.98
CA ALA A 111 -2.79 6.86 -6.76
C ALA A 111 -2.57 5.74 -5.74
N ASP A 112 -1.98 4.64 -6.20
CA ASP A 112 -1.79 3.43 -5.40
C ASP A 112 -0.62 3.62 -4.41
N LEU A 113 -0.89 3.49 -3.11
CA LEU A 113 0.14 3.66 -2.07
C LEU A 113 1.34 2.71 -2.24
N ASP A 114 1.14 1.52 -2.80
CA ASP A 114 2.22 0.57 -3.09
C ASP A 114 3.18 1.11 -4.16
N ALA A 115 2.64 1.68 -5.24
CA ALA A 115 3.44 2.27 -6.31
C ALA A 115 4.15 3.54 -5.83
N LEU A 116 3.44 4.42 -5.09
CA LEU A 116 4.02 5.61 -4.50
C LEU A 116 5.14 5.28 -3.51
N PHE A 117 4.95 4.25 -2.68
CA PHE A 117 6.00 3.77 -1.77
C PHE A 117 7.23 3.28 -2.54
N LEU A 118 7.04 2.46 -3.58
CA LEU A 118 8.14 1.98 -4.41
C LEU A 118 8.92 3.15 -5.02
N ILE A 119 8.23 4.09 -5.67
CA ILE A 119 8.85 5.28 -6.27
C ILE A 119 9.62 6.09 -5.21
N ALA A 120 8.99 6.41 -4.08
CA ALA A 120 9.63 7.17 -3.00
C ALA A 120 10.90 6.47 -2.48
N THR A 121 10.87 5.15 -2.28
CA THR A 121 12.06 4.43 -1.79
C THR A 121 13.22 4.36 -2.80
N ARG A 122 12.97 4.65 -4.07
CA ARG A 122 13.98 4.72 -5.12
C ARG A 122 14.45 6.16 -5.36
N PHE A 123 13.57 7.13 -5.17
CA PHE A 123 13.87 8.56 -5.31
C PHE A 123 14.19 9.20 -3.96
N ASP A 124 15.06 8.58 -3.16
CA ASP A 124 15.36 9.09 -1.82
C ASP A 124 16.29 10.32 -1.89
N ASP A 125 15.70 11.51 -1.74
CA ASP A 125 16.39 12.81 -1.63
C ASP A 125 16.75 13.17 -0.17
N GLY A 126 16.73 12.18 0.73
CA GLY A 126 17.02 12.32 2.17
C GLY A 126 15.79 12.26 3.07
N HIS A 127 14.64 11.80 2.55
CA HIS A 127 13.45 11.55 3.37
C HIS A 127 13.52 10.22 4.11
N HIS A 128 14.27 9.23 3.60
CA HIS A 128 14.45 7.92 4.23
C HIS A 128 13.11 7.25 4.61
N LEU A 129 12.18 7.17 3.64
CA LEU A 129 10.85 6.60 3.88
C LEU A 129 11.01 5.11 4.20
N THR A 130 10.56 4.70 5.37
CA THR A 130 10.69 3.31 5.85
C THR A 130 9.38 2.56 5.80
N ALA A 131 8.25 3.22 6.05
CA ALA A 131 6.95 2.59 6.03
C ALA A 131 5.80 3.56 5.74
N ILE A 132 4.68 3.00 5.27
CA ILE A 132 3.37 3.65 5.25
C ILE A 132 2.43 2.81 6.09
N GLN A 133 1.72 3.45 7.01
CA GLN A 133 0.63 2.84 7.77
C GLN A 133 -0.65 3.58 7.41
N PHE A 134 -1.65 2.87 6.89
CA PHE A 134 -2.87 3.48 6.40
C PHE A 134 -4.08 2.64 6.80
N GLU A 135 -5.11 3.29 7.31
CA GLU A 135 -6.39 2.66 7.65
C GLU A 135 -7.52 3.49 7.03
N GLY A 136 -8.47 2.79 6.42
CA GLY A 136 -9.61 3.41 5.77
C GLY A 136 -10.88 2.63 5.99
N CYS A 137 -11.98 3.29 5.67
CA CYS A 137 -13.29 2.66 5.66
C CYS A 137 -14.21 3.26 4.61
N TRP A 138 -15.07 2.37 4.11
CA TRP A 138 -16.26 2.69 3.35
C TRP A 138 -17.42 2.92 4.29
N TYR A 139 -18.14 4.02 4.07
CA TYR A 139 -19.42 4.26 4.72
C TYR A 139 -20.48 4.69 3.71
N CYS A 140 -21.73 4.38 4.04
CA CYS A 140 -22.89 4.75 3.24
C CYS A 140 -23.71 5.81 3.98
N SER A 141 -24.23 6.80 3.25
CA SER A 141 -25.13 7.82 3.84
C SER A 141 -26.45 7.26 4.38
N LYS A 142 -26.74 5.98 4.13
CA LYS A 142 -27.89 5.25 4.67
C LYS A 142 -27.48 3.83 5.04
N PRO A 143 -28.05 3.22 6.10
CA PRO A 143 -27.76 1.83 6.44
C PRO A 143 -28.23 0.91 5.32
N ARG A 144 -27.28 0.33 4.62
CA ARG A 144 -27.49 -0.64 3.53
C ARG A 144 -26.63 -1.87 3.77
N LEU A 145 -27.16 -3.01 3.35
CA LEU A 145 -26.52 -4.30 3.57
C LEU A 145 -25.18 -4.34 2.81
N PHE A 146 -24.09 -4.60 3.54
CA PHE A 146 -22.72 -4.75 3.00
C PHE A 146 -22.13 -3.49 2.32
N GLU A 147 -22.64 -2.30 2.64
CA GLU A 147 -22.07 -1.01 2.18
C GLU A 147 -21.15 -0.35 3.24
N PHE A 148 -20.71 -1.15 4.22
CA PHE A 148 -19.76 -0.74 5.25
C PHE A 148 -18.60 -1.72 5.23
N GLY A 149 -17.38 -1.20 5.32
CA GLY A 149 -16.18 -2.03 5.41
C GLY A 149 -14.96 -1.22 5.73
N GLY A 150 -13.99 -1.81 6.41
CA GLY A 150 -12.69 -1.21 6.68
C GLY A 150 -11.58 -1.96 5.97
N ASN A 151 -10.45 -1.29 5.78
CA ASN A 151 -9.21 -1.89 5.33
C ASN A 151 -8.02 -1.19 6.00
N GLY A 152 -6.95 -1.94 6.15
CA GLY A 152 -5.66 -1.41 6.60
C GLY A 152 -4.54 -1.90 5.69
N CYS A 153 -3.53 -1.07 5.50
CA CYS A 153 -2.27 -1.47 4.91
C CYS A 153 -1.07 -1.00 5.76
N TYR A 154 -0.08 -1.87 5.85
CA TYR A 154 1.26 -1.59 6.34
C TYR A 154 2.22 -1.90 5.20
N LEU A 155 2.87 -0.89 4.65
CA LEU A 155 3.82 -1.00 3.56
C LEU A 155 5.21 -0.68 4.11
N SER A 156 6.19 -1.51 3.79
CA SER A 156 7.60 -1.29 4.09
C SER A 156 8.43 -2.09 3.09
N ARG A 157 9.76 -1.92 3.12
CA ARG A 157 10.65 -2.72 2.27
C ARG A 157 10.64 -4.20 2.67
N GLU A 158 10.49 -4.47 3.96
CA GLU A 158 10.59 -5.81 4.54
C GLU A 158 9.28 -6.59 4.48
N VAL A 159 8.16 -5.89 4.68
CA VAL A 159 6.84 -6.50 4.78
C VAL A 159 5.73 -5.61 4.24
N ARG A 160 4.78 -6.26 3.56
CA ARG A 160 3.51 -5.72 3.13
C ARG A 160 2.37 -6.50 3.78
N VAL A 161 1.53 -5.83 4.56
CA VAL A 161 0.35 -6.43 5.17
C VAL A 161 -0.87 -5.63 4.74
N ILE A 162 -1.84 -6.29 4.12
CA ILE A 162 -3.14 -5.69 3.77
C ILE A 162 -4.25 -6.59 4.27
N SER A 163 -5.24 -5.99 4.91
CA SER A 163 -6.44 -6.70 5.34
C SER A 163 -7.67 -5.85 5.11
N SER A 164 -8.82 -6.49 4.87
CA SER A 164 -10.12 -5.83 4.84
C SER A 164 -11.17 -6.62 5.61
N SER A 165 -12.14 -5.91 6.20
CA SER A 165 -13.23 -6.54 6.95
C SER A 165 -14.09 -7.45 6.06
N SER A 166 -14.14 -7.20 4.75
CA SER A 166 -14.88 -8.02 3.78
C SER A 166 -14.28 -9.42 3.62
N GLN A 167 -12.96 -9.58 3.81
CA GLN A 167 -12.30 -10.90 3.77
C GLN A 167 -12.86 -11.82 4.87
N ALA A 168 -13.17 -11.29 6.06
CA ALA A 168 -13.73 -12.09 7.15
C ALA A 168 -15.08 -12.71 6.79
N LEU A 169 -15.94 -11.98 6.07
CA LEU A 169 -17.24 -12.49 5.62
C LEU A 169 -17.08 -13.58 4.55
N GLN A 170 -16.17 -13.37 3.59
CA GLN A 170 -15.89 -14.34 2.53
C GLN A 170 -15.30 -15.63 3.09
N LEU A 171 -14.28 -15.52 3.94
CA LEU A 171 -13.65 -16.66 4.60
C LEU A 171 -14.64 -17.41 5.49
N GLY A 172 -15.47 -16.69 6.25
CA GLY A 172 -16.50 -17.28 7.10
C GLY A 172 -17.53 -18.10 6.33
N ASP A 173 -18.00 -17.61 5.18
CA ASP A 173 -18.94 -18.34 4.31
C ASP A 173 -18.30 -19.61 3.71
N GLN A 174 -17.06 -19.49 3.22
CA GLN A 174 -16.31 -20.61 2.65
C GLN A 174 -16.02 -21.71 3.69
N LEU A 175 -15.48 -21.33 4.86
CA LEU A 175 -15.20 -22.27 5.95
C LEU A 175 -16.48 -22.95 6.44
N ARG A 176 -17.57 -22.20 6.59
CA ARG A 176 -18.85 -22.77 7.02
C ARG A 176 -19.31 -23.85 6.04
N LYS A 177 -19.22 -23.61 4.72
CA LYS A 177 -19.61 -24.61 3.71
C LYS A 177 -18.76 -25.88 3.81
N ALA A 178 -17.43 -25.74 3.92
CA ALA A 178 -16.52 -26.87 4.07
C ALA A 178 -16.80 -27.68 5.35
N ILE A 179 -16.99 -27.01 6.49
CA ILE A 179 -17.27 -27.66 7.77
C ILE A 179 -18.60 -28.42 7.75
N VAL A 180 -19.66 -27.81 7.20
CA VAL A 180 -20.99 -28.47 7.09
C VAL A 180 -20.92 -29.69 6.17
N ALA A 181 -20.09 -29.64 5.12
CA ALA A 181 -19.82 -30.77 4.24
C ALA A 181 -18.89 -31.83 4.86
N ALA A 182 -18.36 -31.60 6.06
CA ALA A 182 -17.30 -32.39 6.68
C ALA A 182 -16.05 -32.54 5.77
N ASP A 183 -15.80 -31.54 4.93
CA ASP A 183 -14.66 -31.48 4.02
C ASP A 183 -13.46 -30.85 4.74
N ILE A 184 -12.67 -31.71 5.40
CA ILE A 184 -11.50 -31.27 6.15
C ILE A 184 -10.39 -30.74 5.25
N GLU A 185 -10.26 -31.27 4.03
CA GLU A 185 -9.23 -30.86 3.09
C GLU A 185 -9.48 -29.42 2.65
N GLU A 186 -10.71 -29.11 2.20
CA GLU A 186 -11.09 -27.76 1.80
C GLU A 186 -10.98 -26.77 2.97
N ALA A 187 -11.48 -27.14 4.16
CA ALA A 187 -11.38 -26.28 5.34
C ALA A 187 -9.91 -25.96 5.70
N SER A 188 -9.02 -26.96 5.59
CA SER A 188 -7.59 -26.78 5.85
C SER A 188 -6.92 -25.92 4.77
N ALA A 189 -7.30 -26.10 3.50
CA ALA A 189 -6.77 -25.36 2.37
C ALA A 189 -7.10 -23.86 2.47
N LEU A 190 -8.31 -23.51 2.90
CA LEU A 190 -8.73 -22.13 3.13
C LEU A 190 -7.88 -21.43 4.21
N ILE A 191 -7.64 -22.09 5.34
CA ILE A 191 -6.80 -21.54 6.42
C ILE A 191 -5.33 -21.44 5.97
N ALA A 192 -4.84 -22.45 5.25
CA ALA A 192 -3.50 -22.44 4.71
C ALA A 192 -3.33 -21.29 3.70
N LEU A 193 -4.31 -21.03 2.85
CA LEU A 193 -4.29 -19.94 1.87
C LEU A 193 -4.19 -18.58 2.56
N GLU A 194 -5.00 -18.32 3.60
CA GLU A 194 -4.93 -17.07 4.36
C GLU A 194 -3.54 -16.87 4.97
N THR A 195 -2.96 -17.93 5.54
CA THR A 195 -1.60 -17.91 6.09
C THR A 195 -0.55 -17.67 5.01
N ILE A 196 -0.70 -18.30 3.84
CA ILE A 196 0.20 -18.13 2.69
C ILE A 196 0.15 -16.68 2.19
N ASN A 197 -1.02 -16.07 2.11
CA ASN A 197 -1.18 -14.68 1.68
C ASN A 197 -0.47 -13.71 2.64
N LEU A 198 -0.59 -13.91 3.95
CA LEU A 198 0.16 -13.12 4.94
C LEU A 198 1.67 -13.31 4.79
N LEU A 199 2.14 -14.54 4.59
CA LEU A 199 3.55 -14.83 4.38
C LEU A 199 4.09 -14.26 3.07
N ALA A 200 3.27 -14.23 2.01
CA ALA A 200 3.64 -13.68 0.70
C ALA A 200 3.98 -12.18 0.79
N GLY A 201 3.45 -11.48 1.80
CA GLY A 201 3.79 -10.10 2.09
C GLY A 201 5.21 -9.86 2.58
N VAL A 202 5.96 -10.88 2.98
CA VAL A 202 7.36 -10.74 3.43
C VAL A 202 8.29 -10.75 2.21
N SER A 203 9.07 -9.70 2.00
CA SER A 203 9.85 -9.50 0.77
C SER A 203 11.01 -10.49 0.63
N ASP A 204 11.82 -10.68 1.67
CA ASP A 204 12.98 -11.58 1.63
C ASP A 204 12.56 -13.05 1.53
N GLU A 205 12.83 -13.67 0.38
CA GLU A 205 12.39 -15.04 0.09
C GLU A 205 13.00 -16.09 1.04
N PRO A 206 14.32 -16.10 1.31
CA PRO A 206 14.91 -17.05 2.26
C PRO A 206 14.31 -16.94 3.68
N PHE A 207 14.10 -15.71 4.17
CA PHE A 207 13.45 -15.46 5.46
C PHE A 207 12.00 -15.89 5.43
N ARG A 208 11.24 -15.56 4.38
CA ARG A 208 9.85 -15.98 4.17
C ARG A 208 9.70 -17.51 4.21
N MET A 209 10.59 -18.25 3.54
CA MET A 209 10.56 -19.72 3.55
C MET A 209 10.87 -20.31 4.93
N ASN A 210 11.83 -19.73 5.66
CA ASN A 210 12.12 -20.13 7.04
C ASN A 210 10.95 -19.80 7.98
N LEU A 211 10.36 -18.61 7.83
CA LEU A 211 9.21 -18.18 8.60
C LEU A 211 8.02 -19.11 8.38
N ARG A 212 7.72 -19.47 7.11
CA ARG A 212 6.69 -20.45 6.75
C ARG A 212 6.86 -21.77 7.50
N ARG A 213 8.08 -22.32 7.49
CA ARG A 213 8.40 -23.57 8.21
C ARG A 213 8.15 -23.42 9.72
N ARG A 214 8.61 -22.32 10.33
CA ARG A 214 8.39 -22.06 11.77
C ARG A 214 6.92 -21.88 12.13
N VAL A 215 6.12 -21.26 11.27
CA VAL A 215 4.67 -21.14 11.46
C VAL A 215 4.02 -22.52 11.42
N ALA A 216 4.35 -23.36 10.43
CA ALA A 216 3.83 -24.73 10.35
C ALA A 216 4.20 -25.57 11.59
N GLU A 217 5.45 -25.47 12.06
CA GLU A 217 5.91 -26.12 13.30
C GLU A 217 5.10 -25.65 14.53
N ARG A 218 4.77 -24.36 14.63
CA ARG A 218 3.96 -23.80 15.73
C ARG A 218 2.51 -24.24 15.66
N LEU A 219 1.91 -24.30 14.48
CA LEU A 219 0.52 -24.75 14.29
C LEU A 219 0.36 -26.25 14.54
N ALA A 220 1.41 -27.05 14.30
CA ALA A 220 1.41 -28.49 14.59
C ALA A 220 1.53 -28.80 16.09
N GLN A 221 1.98 -27.85 16.91
CA GLN A 221 2.03 -28.02 18.36
C GLN A 221 0.63 -27.86 18.95
N THR A 222 0.23 -28.79 19.83
CA THR A 222 -0.96 -28.57 20.64
C THR A 222 -0.73 -27.34 21.52
N PRO A 223 -1.59 -26.31 21.46
CA PRO A 223 -1.40 -25.13 22.29
C PRO A 223 -1.35 -25.55 23.75
N THR A 224 -0.22 -25.31 24.40
CA THR A 224 -0.12 -25.40 25.86
C THR A 224 -0.87 -24.20 26.41
N ILE A 225 -2.16 -24.38 26.67
CA ILE A 225 -2.96 -23.40 27.40
C ILE A 225 -2.37 -23.34 28.81
N SER A 226 -1.40 -22.44 29.03
CA SER A 226 -1.04 -22.01 30.37
C SER A 226 -2.11 -21.03 30.80
N VAL A 227 -3.15 -21.56 31.45
CA VAL A 227 -4.08 -20.73 32.21
C VAL A 227 -3.27 -20.15 33.38
N THR A 228 -2.94 -18.87 33.32
CA THR A 228 -2.63 -18.05 34.50
C THR A 228 -3.85 -17.23 34.86
#